data_AF-A0A0F9C4G7-F1
#
_entry.id   AF-A0A0F9C4G7-F1
#
_cell.length_a   1.000
_cell.length_b   1.000
_cell.length_c   1.000
_cell.angle_alpha   90.00
_cell.angle_beta   90.00
_cell.angle_gamma   90.00
#
_symmetry.space_group_name_H-M   'P 1'
#
loop_
_entity.id
_entity.type
_entity.pdbx_description
1 polymer ?
#
loop_
_entity_poly.entity_id
_entity_poly.type
_entity_poly.pdbx_seq_one_letter_code
_entity_poly.pdbx_strand_id
1 'polypeptide(L)' 'LWKIAEKFYSQGSRWEEIYDANEKLIGPDPDLIQPGQVLIIP' A
#
# COMPACT_ATOMS: atom_id res chain seq x y z
N LEU A 1 -0.84 1.78 -5.21
CA LEU A 1 0.10 1.07 -4.31
C LEU A 1 1.35 0.49 -5.00
N TRP A 2 1.27 0.02 -6.25
CA TRP A 2 2.40 -0.59 -7.01
C TRP A 2 3.76 0.10 -6.88
N LYS A 3 3.84 1.41 -7.13
CA LYS A 3 5.09 2.18 -7.07
C LYS A 3 5.70 2.21 -5.66
N ILE A 4 4.88 2.10 -4.62
CA ILE A 4 5.34 2.02 -3.23
C ILE A 4 5.97 0.64 -3.01
N ALA A 5 5.28 -0.44 -3.38
CA ALA A 5 5.81 -1.79 -3.29
C ALA A 5 7.11 -1.96 -4.10
N GLU A 6 7.19 -1.39 -5.30
CA GLU A 6 8.42 -1.39 -6.10
C GLU A 6 9.56 -0.63 -5.40
N LYS A 7 9.27 0.50 -4.76
CA LYS A 7 10.29 1.28 -4.04
C LYS A 7 10.85 0.58 -2.79
N PHE A 8 9.99 -0.12 -2.05
CA PHE A 8 10.38 -0.74 -0.77
C PHE A 8 10.76 -2.21 -0.88
N TYR A 9 10.07 -2.97 -1.73
CA TYR A 9 10.33 -4.40 -1.93
C TYR A 9 11.09 -4.73 -3.22
N SER A 10 11.38 -3.72 -4.07
CA SER A 10 11.90 -3.94 -5.44
C SER A 10 11.00 -4.88 -6.27
N GLN A 11 9.75 -5.06 -5.83
CA GLN A 11 8.75 -5.95 -6.41
C GLN A 11 7.39 -5.28 -6.30
N GLY A 12 6.94 -4.67 -7.40
CA GLY A 12 5.64 -4.00 -7.47
C GLY A 12 4.46 -4.92 -7.18
N SER A 13 4.61 -6.24 -7.40
CA SER A 13 3.61 -7.27 -7.10
C SER A 13 3.29 -7.42 -5.61
N ARG A 14 4.19 -7.01 -4.71
CA ARG A 14 3.97 -7.07 -3.24
C ARG A 14 3.09 -5.91 -2.72
N TRP A 15 2.37 -5.24 -3.61
CA TRP A 15 1.44 -4.17 -3.25
C TRP A 15 0.25 -4.69 -2.43
N GLU A 16 -0.14 -5.95 -2.64
CA GLU A 16 -1.20 -6.62 -1.87
C GLU A 16 -0.83 -6.73 -0.39
N GLU A 17 0.42 -7.05 -0.05
CA GLU A 17 0.87 -7.10 1.35
C GLU A 17 0.78 -5.74 2.06
N ILE A 18 1.09 -4.67 1.33
CA ILE A 18 0.92 -3.30 1.83
C ILE A 18 -0.56 -2.99 1.98
N TYR A 19 -1.40 -3.39 1.03
CA TYR A 19 -2.83 -3.20 1.12
C TYR A 19 -3.41 -3.93 2.33
N ASP A 20 -3.11 -5.22 2.50
CA ASP A 20 -3.61 -6.04 3.60
C ASP A 20 -3.18 -5.49 4.96
N ALA A 21 -1.94 -5.02 5.09
CA ALA A 21 -1.44 -4.38 6.30
C ALA A 21 -2.15 -3.04 6.61
N ASN A 22 -2.71 -2.38 5.60
CA ASN A 22 -3.32 -1.06 5.70
C ASN A 22 -4.80 -1.03 5.31
N GLU A 23 -5.46 -2.18 5.16
CA GLU A 23 -6.85 -2.28 4.68
C GLU A 23 -7.79 -1.47 5.60
N LYS A 24 -7.52 -1.49 6.91
CA LYS A 24 -8.25 -0.69 7.90
C LYS A 24 -8.08 0.82 7.73
N LEU A 25 -6.99 1.27 7.13
CA LEU A 25 -6.67 2.69 6.89
C LEU A 25 -7.14 3.15 5.50
N ILE A 26 -6.95 2.30 4.48
CA ILE A 26 -7.29 2.59 3.08
C ILE A 26 -8.80 2.40 2.84
N GLY A 27 -9.41 1.46 3.56
CA GLY A 27 -10.82 1.11 3.41
C GLY A 27 -11.05 0.16 2.23
N PRO A 28 -12.31 0.02 1.79
CA PRO A 28 -12.72 -0.98 0.79
C PRO A 28 -12.19 -0.69 -0.63
N ASP A 29 -11.58 0.47 -0.85
CA ASP A 29 -11.08 0.90 -2.15
C ASP A 29 -9.57 1.16 -2.09
N PRO A 30 -8.74 0.27 -2.67
CA PRO A 30 -7.28 0.41 -2.71
C PRO A 30 -6.78 1.63 -3.50
N ASP A 31 -7.61 2.21 -4.37
CA ASP A 31 -7.26 3.39 -5.18
C ASP A 31 -7.54 4.70 -4.44
N LEU A 32 -8.28 4.67 -3.32
CA LEU A 32 -8.58 5.84 -2.48
C LEU A 32 -7.46 6.19 -1.48
N ILE A 33 -6.20 6.06 -1.88
CA ILE A 33 -5.06 6.51 -1.07
C ILE A 33 -4.86 8.03 -1.20
N GLN A 34 -4.77 8.70 -0.05
CA GLN A 34 -4.59 10.15 0.05
C GLN A 34 -3.13 10.52 0.36
N PRO A 35 -2.60 11.59 -0.27
CA PRO A 35 -1.29 12.14 0.11
C PRO A 35 -1.24 12.48 1.60
N GLY A 36 -0.20 12.02 2.30
CA GLY A 36 -0.04 12.23 3.74
C GLY A 36 -0.51 11.06 4.61
N GLN A 37 -1.15 10.03 4.04
CA GLN A 37 -1.36 8.77 4.75
C GLN A 37 -0.02 8.08 5.04
N VAL A 38 0.16 7.66 6.29
CA VAL A 38 1.29 6.82 6.71
C VAL A 38 0.87 5.37 6.55
N LEU A 39 1.43 4.70 5.54
CA LEU A 39 1.21 3.29 5.29
C LEU A 39 2.28 2.45 6.00
N ILE A 40 1.84 1.37 6.63
CA ILE A 40 2.70 0.35 7.22
C ILE A 40 3.25 -0.51 6.09
N ILE A 41 4.57 -0.69 6.06
CA ILE A 41 5.24 -1.58 5.10
C ILE A 41 5.85 -2.73 5.91
N PRO A 42 5.31 -3.97 5.81
CA PRO A 42 5.83 -5.17 6.47
C PRO A 42 7.30 -5.50 6.17
#